data_AF-A0A0M2LR57-F1
#
_entry.id   AF-A0A0M2LR57-F1
#
_cell.length_a   1.000
_cell.length_b   1.000
_cell.length_c   1.000
_cell.angle_alpha   90.00
_cell.angle_beta   90.00
_cell.angle_gamma   90.00
#
_symmetry.space_group_name_H-M   'P 1'
#
loop_
_entity.id
_entity.type
_entity.pdbx_description
1 polymer ?
#
loop_
_entity_poly.entity_id
_entity_poly.type
_entity_poly.pdbx_seq_one_letter_code
_entity_poly.pdbx_strand_id
1 'polypeptide(L)'
;MIARWSLVALALFLAGCATQAPSAVAHTPDTPGFLLGLWHGFIFPAAWVLSLFMPDVAIYAVPNNGGWYDFGYFVGIVFLGVGARSTRTVHVTRRVRR
;
A
#
# COMPACT_ATOMS: atom_id res chain seq x y z
N MET A 1 13.38 -28.49 -16.11
CA MET A 1 11.92 -28.61 -16.36
C MET A 1 11.09 -28.55 -15.08
N ILE A 2 11.48 -29.24 -14.00
CA ILE A 2 10.77 -29.24 -12.69
C ILE A 2 10.60 -27.83 -12.09
N ALA A 3 11.64 -26.99 -12.11
CA ALA A 3 11.59 -25.62 -11.56
C ALA A 3 10.54 -24.71 -12.25
N ARG A 4 10.25 -24.91 -13.54
CA ARG A 4 9.24 -24.11 -14.26
C ARG A 4 7.83 -24.43 -13.77
N TRP A 5 7.56 -25.71 -13.49
CA TRP A 5 6.29 -26.16 -12.94
C TRP A 5 6.13 -25.74 -11.47
N SER A 6 7.21 -25.72 -10.70
CA SER A 6 7.20 -25.19 -9.33
C SER A 6 6.82 -23.71 -9.27
N LEU A 7 7.34 -22.88 -10.18
CA LEU A 7 6.98 -21.46 -10.26
C LEU A 7 5.50 -21.26 -10.66
N VAL A 8 5.00 -22.05 -11.61
CA VAL A 8 3.58 -21.99 -12.01
C VAL A 8 2.66 -22.43 -10.88
N ALA A 9 2.99 -23.52 -10.19
CA ALA A 9 2.21 -24.00 -9.04
C ALA A 9 2.20 -22.98 -7.90
N LEU A 10 3.35 -22.34 -7.62
CA LEU A 10 3.44 -21.27 -6.63
C LEU A 10 2.59 -20.06 -7.04
N ALA A 11 2.66 -19.61 -8.29
CA ALA A 11 1.86 -18.49 -8.79
C ALA A 11 0.35 -18.77 -8.69
N LEU A 12 -0.09 -19.99 -9.05
CA LEU A 12 -1.49 -20.41 -8.93
C LEU A 12 -1.95 -20.46 -7.46
N PHE A 13 -1.08 -20.90 -6.55
CA PHE A 13 -1.38 -20.92 -5.11
C PHE A 13 -1.53 -19.49 -4.55
N LEU A 14 -0.64 -18.56 -4.91
CA LEU A 14 -0.74 -17.16 -4.49
C LEU A 14 -1.96 -16.45 -5.08
N ALA A 15 -2.35 -16.77 -6.32
CA ALA A 15 -3.52 -16.18 -6.96
C ALA A 15 -4.83 -16.49 -6.22
N GLY A 16 -4.93 -17.64 -5.56
CA GLY A 16 -6.09 -18.03 -4.76
C GLY A 16 -6.27 -17.22 -3.46
N CYS A 17 -5.21 -16.62 -2.92
CA CYS A 17 -5.30 -15.77 -1.72
C CYS A 17 -5.72 -14.33 -2.02
N ALA A 18 -5.61 -13.88 -3.27
CA ALA A 18 -5.85 -12.49 -3.67
C ALA A 18 -7.29 -12.26 -4.15
N THR A 19 -8.29 -12.78 -3.44
CA THR A 19 -9.70 -12.51 -3.76
C THR A 19 -10.08 -11.10 -3.30
N GLN A 20 -10.62 -10.30 -4.22
CA GLN A 20 -11.12 -8.96 -3.93
C GLN A 20 -12.62 -9.04 -3.73
N ALA A 21 -13.15 -8.37 -2.69
CA ALA A 21 -14.59 -8.31 -2.47
C ALA A 21 -15.24 -7.57 -3.66
N PRO A 22 -16.19 -8.20 -4.40
CA PRO A 22 -16.81 -7.58 -5.57
C PRO A 22 -17.52 -6.26 -5.24
N SER A 23 -17.97 -6.10 -3.99
CA SER A 23 -18.61 -4.88 -3.49
C SER A 23 -17.64 -3.73 -3.18
N ALA A 24 -16.33 -3.98 -3.14
CA ALA A 24 -15.32 -2.97 -2.81
C ALA A 24 -14.88 -2.15 -4.03
N VAL A 25 -15.06 -2.70 -5.24
CA VAL A 25 -14.66 -2.06 -6.49
C VAL A 25 -15.89 -1.60 -7.27
N ALA A 26 -15.91 -0.32 -7.64
CA ALA A 26 -16.93 0.27 -8.50
C ALA A 26 -16.27 1.04 -9.66
N HIS A 27 -17.01 1.21 -10.75
CA HIS A 27 -16.54 1.93 -11.94
C HIS A 27 -17.54 2.99 -12.41
N THR A 28 -18.28 3.57 -11.46
CA THR A 28 -19.16 4.71 -11.74
C THR A 28 -18.35 6.00 -11.86
N PRO A 29 -18.85 7.04 -12.54
CA PRO A 29 -18.14 8.31 -12.73
C PRO A 29 -17.65 8.96 -11.42
N ASP A 30 -18.43 8.81 -10.34
CA ASP A 30 -18.12 9.40 -9.04
C ASP A 30 -17.26 8.49 -8.15
N THR A 31 -16.79 7.34 -8.66
CA THR A 31 -15.99 6.43 -7.85
C THR A 31 -14.60 7.02 -7.57
N PRO A 32 -14.15 7.02 -6.29
CA PRO A 32 -12.82 7.47 -5.92
C PRO A 32 -11.72 6.73 -6.69
N GLY A 33 -10.89 7.51 -7.38
CA GLY A 33 -9.74 7.03 -8.15
C GLY A 33 -8.39 7.51 -7.61
N PHE A 34 -7.38 7.55 -8.48
CA PHE A 34 -6.00 7.84 -8.08
C PHE A 34 -5.81 9.13 -7.26
N LEU A 35 -6.37 10.26 -7.70
CA LEU A 35 -6.17 11.55 -7.02
C LEU A 35 -6.80 11.58 -5.63
N LEU A 36 -7.99 10.98 -5.48
CA LEU A 36 -8.64 10.84 -4.18
C LEU A 36 -7.88 9.85 -3.30
N GLY A 37 -7.36 8.76 -3.87
CA GLY A 37 -6.44 7.85 -3.19
C GLY A 37 -5.23 8.60 -2.64
N LEU A 38 -4.56 9.40 -3.47
CA LEU A 38 -3.41 10.21 -3.07
C LEU A 38 -3.72 11.15 -1.90
N TRP A 39 -4.85 11.85 -1.98
CA TRP A 39 -5.32 12.72 -0.89
C TRP A 39 -5.62 11.94 0.40
N HIS A 40 -6.38 10.84 0.30
CA HIS A 40 -6.73 9.99 1.44
C HIS A 40 -5.49 9.38 2.11
N GLY A 41 -4.50 8.96 1.32
CA GLY A 41 -3.22 8.47 1.83
C GLY A 41 -2.43 9.55 2.58
N PHE A 42 -2.45 10.79 2.09
CA PHE A 42 -1.78 11.91 2.76
C PHE A 42 -2.43 12.28 4.10
N ILE A 43 -3.76 12.26 4.17
CA ILE A 43 -4.51 12.56 5.41
C ILE A 43 -4.69 11.36 6.34
N PHE A 44 -4.17 10.18 5.97
CA PHE A 44 -4.36 8.91 6.68
C PHE A 44 -4.16 9.01 8.20
N PRO A 45 -3.11 9.65 8.75
CA PRO A 45 -2.92 9.70 10.20
C PRO A 45 -4.06 10.44 10.91
N ALA A 46 -4.55 11.53 10.32
CA ALA A 46 -5.68 12.29 10.86
C ALA A 46 -7.00 11.50 10.74
N ALA A 47 -7.25 10.90 9.57
CA ALA A 47 -8.43 10.07 9.35
C ALA A 47 -8.49 8.86 10.30
N TRP A 48 -7.35 8.21 10.55
CA TRP A 48 -7.24 7.13 11.53
C TRP A 48 -7.57 7.59 12.94
N VAL A 49 -7.01 8.70 13.43
CA VAL A 49 -7.34 9.25 14.75
C VAL A 49 -8.82 9.57 14.88
N LEU A 50 -9.43 10.21 13.87
CA LEU A 50 -10.85 10.54 13.88
C LEU A 50 -11.74 9.29 13.88
N SER A 51 -11.36 8.24 13.15
CA SER A 51 -12.11 6.97 13.10
C SER A 51 -12.24 6.27 14.47
N LEU A 52 -11.35 6.57 15.43
CA LEU A 52 -11.43 6.03 16.80
C LEU A 52 -12.59 6.63 17.61
N PHE A 53 -13.07 7.82 17.23
CA PHE A 53 -14.10 8.56 17.96
C PHE A 53 -15.37 8.77 17.16
N MET A 54 -15.28 8.73 15.83
CA MET A 54 -16.38 8.99 14.91
C MET A 54 -16.63 7.76 14.03
N PRO A 55 -17.75 7.02 14.24
CA PRO A 55 -18.02 5.79 13.51
C PRO A 55 -18.25 6.00 12.01
N ASP A 56 -18.61 7.23 11.61
CA ASP A 56 -18.87 7.60 10.23
C ASP A 56 -17.59 7.95 9.45
N VAL A 57 -16.44 8.03 10.12
CA VAL A 57 -15.16 8.33 9.46
C VAL A 57 -14.50 7.05 8.99
N ALA A 58 -14.61 6.79 7.69
CA ALA A 58 -13.85 5.75 7.02
C ALA A 58 -12.44 6.26 6.68
N ILE A 59 -11.42 5.49 7.05
CA ILE A 59 -10.03 5.77 6.70
C ILE A 59 -9.79 5.63 5.19
N TYR A 60 -10.56 4.74 4.57
CA TYR A 60 -10.39 4.29 3.20
C TYR A 60 -11.75 4.27 2.49
N ALA A 61 -11.81 4.78 1.27
CA ALA A 61 -13.06 4.88 0.53
C ALA A 61 -13.53 3.51 0.03
N VAL A 62 -14.77 3.15 0.35
CA VAL A 62 -15.43 1.94 -0.14
C VAL A 62 -16.84 2.33 -0.61
N PRO A 63 -17.22 2.05 -1.88
CA PRO A 63 -16.41 1.44 -2.94
C PRO A 63 -15.42 2.44 -3.57
N ASN A 64 -14.34 1.94 -4.18
CA ASN A 64 -13.38 2.72 -4.97
C ASN A 64 -13.06 2.04 -6.31
N ASN A 65 -12.20 2.62 -7.17
CA ASN A 65 -11.95 2.07 -8.50
C ASN A 65 -10.87 0.96 -8.55
N GLY A 66 -10.48 0.44 -7.38
CA GLY A 66 -9.49 -0.61 -7.19
C GLY A 66 -8.07 -0.08 -7.26
N GLY A 67 -7.25 -0.73 -8.10
CA GLY A 67 -5.79 -0.58 -8.07
C GLY A 67 -5.27 0.85 -8.24
N TRP A 68 -5.99 1.73 -8.94
CA TRP A 68 -5.57 3.13 -9.09
C TRP A 68 -5.77 3.95 -7.82
N TYR A 69 -6.90 3.79 -7.14
CA TYR A 69 -7.13 4.37 -5.83
C TYR A 69 -6.10 3.85 -4.81
N ASP A 70 -5.87 2.53 -4.78
CA ASP A 70 -4.86 1.89 -3.92
C ASP A 70 -3.45 2.44 -4.15
N PHE A 71 -3.06 2.57 -5.42
CA PHE A 71 -1.76 3.11 -5.78
C PHE A 71 -1.60 4.55 -5.31
N GLY A 72 -2.63 5.39 -5.51
CA GLY A 72 -2.65 6.76 -4.98
C GLY A 72 -2.51 6.78 -3.46
N TYR A 73 -3.31 5.97 -2.76
CA TYR A 73 -3.29 5.86 -1.30
C TYR A 73 -1.91 5.47 -0.76
N PHE A 74 -1.27 4.46 -1.36
CA PHE A 74 0.09 4.06 -1.03
C PHE A 74 1.09 5.21 -1.22
N VAL A 75 1.05 5.88 -2.36
CA VAL A 75 1.94 7.03 -2.65
C VAL A 75 1.72 8.14 -1.61
N GLY A 76 0.47 8.46 -1.27
CA GLY A 76 0.12 9.48 -0.28
C GLY A 76 0.69 9.18 1.11
N ILE A 77 0.70 7.91 1.54
CA ILE A 77 1.33 7.50 2.80
C ILE A 77 2.85 7.66 2.74
N VAL A 78 3.48 7.21 1.66
CA VAL A 78 4.94 7.24 1.52
C VAL A 78 5.48 8.68 1.53
N PHE A 79 4.70 9.65 1.04
CA PHE A 79 5.05 11.08 1.14
C PHE A 79 5.25 11.57 2.58
N LEU A 80 4.70 10.89 3.59
CA LEU A 80 4.90 11.22 5.00
C LEU A 80 6.26 10.74 5.55
N GLY A 81 7.11 10.15 4.72
CA GLY A 81 8.48 9.75 5.10
C GLY A 81 8.58 8.41 5.82
N VAL A 82 7.52 7.59 5.79
CA VAL A 82 7.51 6.25 6.38
C VAL A 82 8.51 5.36 5.63
N GLY A 83 9.66 5.07 6.26
CA GLY A 83 10.73 4.25 5.68
C GLY A 83 11.98 5.02 5.23
N ALA A 84 11.98 6.36 5.30
CA ALA A 84 13.15 7.18 5.00
C ALA A 84 14.14 7.24 6.20
N ARG A 85 14.59 6.09 6.69
CA ARG A 85 15.62 6.05 7.72
C ARG A 85 16.99 6.24 7.05
N SER A 86 17.61 7.39 7.30
CA SER A 86 19.00 7.62 6.88
C SER A 86 19.92 6.60 7.56
N THR A 87 20.61 5.80 6.75
CA THR A 87 21.63 4.87 7.24
C THR A 87 22.96 5.61 7.30
N ARG A 88 23.65 5.56 8.43
CA ARG A 88 25.00 6.15 8.56
C ARG A 88 26.00 5.30 7.77
N THR A 89 26.52 5.83 6.66
CA THR A 89 27.66 5.22 5.97
C THR A 89 28.92 5.39 6.81
N VAL A 90 29.52 4.29 7.25
CA VAL A 90 30.81 4.29 7.97
C VAL A 90 31.91 3.90 6.98
N HIS A 91 32.75 4.86 6.58
CA HIS A 91 33.95 4.58 5.81
C HIS A 91 35.06 4.09 6.73
N VAL A 92 35.40 2.80 6.65
CA VAL A 92 36.52 2.22 7.40
C VAL A 92 37.78 2.33 6.54
N THR A 93 38.62 3.33 6.83
CA THR A 93 39.83 3.59 6.04
C THR A 93 40.99 2.66 6.40
N ARG A 94 41.05 2.16 7.63
CA ARG A 94 42.11 1.24 8.08
C ARG A 94 41.55 0.20 9.04
N ARG A 95 41.78 -1.07 8.74
CA ARG A 95 41.53 -2.18 9.67
C ARG A 95 42.87 -2.62 10.23
N VAL A 96 43.13 -2.33 11.51
CA VAL A 96 44.34 -2.81 12.19
C VAL A 96 44.06 -4.23 12.70
N ARG A 97 44.75 -5.24 12.15
CA ARG A 97 44.79 -6.59 12.73
C ARG A 97 45.94 -6.63 13.74
N ARG A 98 45.66 -7.08 14.95
CA ARG A 98 46.64 -7.33 16.01
C ARG A 98 47.06 -8.79 15.99
#